data_AF-A0A1V5GAR6-F1
#
_entry.id   AF-A0A1V5GAR6-F1
#
_cell.length_a   1.000
_cell.length_b   1.000
_cell.length_c   1.000
_cell.angle_alpha   90.00
_cell.angle_beta   90.00
_cell.angle_gamma   90.00
#
_symmetry.space_group_name_H-M   'P 1'
#
loop_
_entity.id
_entity.type
_entity.pdbx_description
1 polymer ?
#
loop_
_entity_poly.entity_id
_entity_poly.type
_entity_poly.pdbx_seq_one_letter_code
_entity_poly.pdbx_strand_id
1 'polypeptide(L)'
;MSNNTWKLTLEGTENTLGANKTNGKTSLTAGYSAENLIISHSAATTLTDATQVSAMLTDSYGTVLYYGSVNSDTTATSSTVTIPAGLAVGTYSLYVFAEDVNTGNLTDYATALGTAISINVNAAPSTYAVTVNNGTGDGNYEENATVTITADAAPSGQHFKEWTGADSLNFTSGSKTSTTATFTMPANAVEVTATYENDTPPAPST
;
A
#
# COMPACT_ATOMS: atom_id res chain seq x y z
N MET A 1 0.42 -48.13 18.53
CA MET A 1 -0.19 -47.31 17.47
C MET A 1 -0.48 -45.96 18.09
N SER A 2 0.13 -44.87 17.63
CA SER A 2 -0.27 -43.53 18.04
C SER A 2 -1.63 -43.26 17.40
N ASN A 3 -2.67 -43.12 18.22
CA ASN A 3 -3.97 -42.72 17.70
C ASN A 3 -3.81 -41.29 17.17
N ASN A 4 -3.99 -41.11 15.86
CA ASN A 4 -4.15 -39.77 15.30
C ASN A 4 -5.51 -39.26 15.79
N THR A 5 -5.53 -38.57 16.92
CA THR A 5 -6.71 -37.87 17.43
C THR A 5 -6.87 -36.57 16.69
N TRP A 6 -8.02 -36.40 16.04
CA TRP A 6 -8.37 -35.17 15.34
C TRP A 6 -9.14 -34.29 16.33
N LYS A 7 -8.79 -33.01 16.39
CA LYS A 7 -9.52 -32.01 17.17
C LYS A 7 -10.20 -31.06 16.19
N LEU A 8 -11.45 -30.72 16.45
CA LEU A 8 -12.25 -29.82 15.63
C LEU A 8 -12.68 -28.64 16.49
N THR A 9 -12.65 -27.45 15.90
CA THR A 9 -13.33 -26.26 16.44
C THR A 9 -14.71 -26.17 15.80
N LEU A 10 -15.76 -26.12 16.62
CA LEU A 10 -17.13 -25.94 16.16
C LEU A 10 -17.61 -24.51 16.45
N GLU A 11 -18.50 -24.02 15.61
CA GLU A 11 -19.25 -22.81 15.90
C GLU A 11 -20.13 -23.06 17.13
N GLY A 12 -19.94 -22.23 18.16
CA GLY A 12 -20.77 -22.18 19.35
C GLY A 12 -22.14 -21.55 19.05
N THR A 13 -23.02 -21.52 20.05
CA THR A 13 -24.35 -20.90 19.92
C THR A 13 -24.35 -19.39 20.13
N GLU A 14 -23.19 -18.82 20.40
CA GLU A 14 -22.99 -17.47 20.92
C GLU A 14 -22.77 -16.43 19.80
N ASN A 15 -23.10 -15.18 20.11
CA ASN A 15 -23.00 -14.06 19.17
C ASN A 15 -21.56 -13.84 18.69
N THR A 16 -21.41 -13.23 17.51
CA THR A 16 -20.13 -12.83 16.95
C THR A 16 -19.37 -11.88 17.89
N LEU A 17 -18.04 -12.03 18.01
CA LEU A 17 -17.21 -11.13 18.84
C LEU A 17 -17.16 -9.67 18.30
N GLY A 18 -17.42 -9.50 17.00
CA GLY A 18 -17.53 -8.22 16.30
C GLY A 18 -16.30 -7.32 16.46
N ALA A 19 -15.42 -7.30 15.47
CA ALA A 19 -14.19 -6.50 15.54
C ALA A 19 -14.18 -5.33 14.54
N ASN A 20 -13.63 -4.20 14.97
CA ASN A 20 -13.43 -3.03 14.12
C ASN A 20 -11.98 -2.57 14.19
N LYS A 21 -11.43 -2.17 13.05
CA LYS A 21 -10.09 -1.58 12.99
C LYS A 21 -10.11 -0.18 13.61
N THR A 22 -9.26 0.05 14.60
CA THR A 22 -9.08 1.36 15.24
C THR A 22 -7.77 2.05 14.85
N ASN A 23 -6.71 1.29 14.58
CA ASN A 23 -5.42 1.82 14.11
C ASN A 23 -4.71 0.86 13.14
N GLY A 24 -3.70 1.37 12.43
CA GLY A 24 -2.94 0.65 11.41
C GLY A 24 -3.49 0.84 10.00
N LYS A 25 -2.90 0.17 9.00
CA LYS A 25 -3.31 0.26 7.59
C LYS A 25 -4.00 -1.01 7.12
N THR A 26 -5.12 -0.85 6.43
CA THR A 26 -5.81 -1.94 5.74
C THR A 26 -5.62 -1.89 4.22
N SER A 27 -5.10 -0.78 3.71
CA SER A 27 -4.65 -0.65 2.32
C SER A 27 -3.12 -0.62 2.31
N LEU A 28 -2.53 -1.67 1.78
CA LEU A 28 -1.09 -1.94 1.75
C LEU A 28 -0.59 -1.89 0.30
N THR A 29 0.72 -1.72 0.15
CA THR A 29 1.40 -1.80 -1.16
C THR A 29 2.25 -3.05 -1.17
N ALA A 30 2.20 -3.82 -2.25
CA ALA A 30 2.99 -5.03 -2.43
C ALA A 30 4.48 -4.75 -2.13
N GLY A 31 5.10 -5.65 -1.37
CA GLY A 31 6.45 -5.45 -0.83
C GLY A 31 6.50 -4.78 0.55
N TYR A 32 5.36 -4.54 1.21
CA TYR A 32 5.35 -4.16 2.62
C TYR A 32 6.01 -5.23 3.50
N SER A 33 6.57 -4.78 4.63
CA SER A 33 7.11 -5.67 5.68
C SER A 33 5.97 -6.32 6.45
N ALA A 34 5.76 -6.02 7.73
CA ALA A 34 4.57 -6.44 8.48
C ALA A 34 3.79 -5.20 8.92
N GLU A 35 2.46 -5.30 8.96
CA GLU A 35 1.60 -4.21 9.42
C GLU A 35 0.86 -4.62 10.70
N ASN A 36 0.96 -3.81 11.75
CA ASN A 36 0.22 -4.05 12.98
C ASN A 36 -1.10 -3.27 12.98
N LEU A 37 -2.21 -3.99 13.02
CA LEU A 37 -3.54 -3.45 13.21
C LEU A 37 -3.90 -3.48 14.69
N ILE A 38 -4.47 -2.39 15.20
CA ILE A 38 -5.19 -2.42 16.48
C ILE A 38 -6.65 -2.58 16.15
N ILE A 39 -7.27 -3.60 16.73
CA ILE A 39 -8.69 -3.89 16.59
C ILE A 39 -9.39 -3.66 17.94
N SER A 40 -10.56 -3.01 17.92
CA SER A 40 -11.48 -3.04 19.04
C SER A 40 -12.43 -4.23 18.88
N HIS A 41 -12.78 -4.85 20.00
CA HIS A 41 -13.76 -5.93 20.08
C HIS A 41 -14.40 -5.92 21.47
N SER A 42 -15.52 -6.64 21.63
CA SER A 42 -16.06 -6.90 22.97
C SER A 42 -15.17 -7.89 23.74
N ALA A 43 -15.34 -7.99 25.05
CA ALA A 43 -14.65 -9.04 25.82
C ALA A 43 -15.05 -10.43 25.28
N ALA A 44 -14.09 -11.36 25.24
CA ALA A 44 -14.29 -12.72 24.74
C ALA A 44 -15.25 -13.56 25.60
N THR A 45 -15.69 -13.02 26.75
CA THR A 45 -16.72 -13.59 27.62
C THR A 45 -18.10 -13.76 26.94
N THR A 46 -18.25 -13.35 25.67
CA THR A 46 -19.39 -13.69 24.83
C THR A 46 -19.51 -15.19 24.56
N LEU A 47 -18.38 -15.91 24.55
CA LEU A 47 -18.32 -17.37 24.51
C LEU A 47 -18.06 -17.91 25.93
N THR A 48 -18.88 -18.88 26.35
CA THR A 48 -18.67 -19.57 27.63
C THR A 48 -17.34 -20.31 27.59
N ASP A 49 -16.52 -20.16 28.62
CA ASP A 49 -15.18 -20.76 28.74
C ASP A 49 -14.15 -20.30 27.70
N ALA A 50 -14.38 -19.18 27.00
CA ALA A 50 -13.37 -18.61 26.12
C ALA A 50 -12.02 -18.45 26.84
N THR A 51 -10.95 -18.87 26.17
CA THR A 51 -9.57 -18.79 26.69
C THR A 51 -8.72 -17.77 25.93
N GLN A 52 -9.16 -17.36 24.73
CA GLN A 52 -8.45 -16.37 23.92
C GLN A 52 -9.36 -15.67 22.91
N VAL A 53 -8.82 -14.59 22.34
CA VAL A 53 -9.24 -13.97 21.08
C VAL A 53 -8.28 -14.43 20.00
N SER A 54 -8.84 -14.91 18.89
CA SER A 54 -8.10 -15.35 17.72
C SER A 54 -8.44 -14.51 16.50
N ALA A 55 -7.55 -14.57 15.52
CA ALA A 55 -7.78 -13.99 14.21
C ALA A 55 -7.50 -15.00 13.10
N MET A 56 -8.25 -14.88 12.00
CA MET A 56 -8.10 -15.68 10.80
C MET A 56 -8.07 -14.78 9.59
N LEU A 57 -7.04 -14.91 8.76
CA LEU A 57 -6.91 -14.20 7.50
C LEU A 57 -7.19 -15.16 6.34
N THR A 58 -8.17 -14.81 5.51
CA THR A 58 -8.51 -15.58 4.31
C THR A 58 -8.22 -14.80 3.04
N ASP A 59 -7.95 -15.51 1.95
CA ASP A 59 -7.96 -14.93 0.60
C ASP A 59 -9.40 -14.66 0.10
N SER A 60 -9.52 -14.18 -1.13
CA SER A 60 -10.80 -13.88 -1.79
C SER A 60 -11.66 -15.12 -2.09
N TYR A 61 -11.08 -16.32 -2.04
CA TYR A 61 -11.78 -17.58 -2.24
C TYR A 61 -12.23 -18.20 -0.90
N GLY A 62 -11.91 -17.56 0.23
CA GLY A 62 -12.18 -18.06 1.57
C GLY A 62 -11.15 -19.07 2.07
N THR A 63 -10.03 -19.26 1.35
CA THR A 63 -8.93 -20.11 1.80
C THR A 63 -8.27 -19.48 3.02
N VAL A 64 -8.15 -20.23 4.11
CA VAL A 64 -7.41 -19.77 5.29
C VAL A 64 -5.93 -19.75 4.99
N LEU A 65 -5.32 -18.57 5.10
CA LEU A 65 -3.88 -18.39 4.91
C LEU A 65 -3.15 -18.36 6.25
N TYR A 66 -3.75 -17.70 7.24
CA TYR A 66 -3.19 -17.54 8.58
C TYR A 66 -4.30 -17.63 9.62
N TYR A 67 -3.95 -18.20 10.76
CA TYR A 67 -4.84 -18.33 11.90
C TYR A 67 -4.02 -18.43 13.18
N GLY A 68 -4.49 -17.81 14.27
CA GLY A 68 -3.90 -18.00 15.59
C GLY A 68 -4.43 -17.03 16.66
N SER A 69 -3.99 -17.28 17.89
CA SER A 69 -4.26 -16.43 19.05
C SER A 69 -3.63 -15.04 18.85
N VAL A 70 -4.42 -14.00 19.11
CA VAL A 70 -3.95 -12.60 19.10
C VAL A 70 -4.00 -11.97 20.48
N ASN A 71 -4.77 -12.54 21.42
CA ASN A 71 -4.80 -12.10 22.80
C ASN A 71 -5.36 -13.19 23.72
N SER A 72 -4.63 -13.56 24.77
CA SER A 72 -5.08 -14.53 25.78
C SER A 72 -5.83 -13.88 26.95
N ASP A 73 -5.84 -12.55 27.05
CA ASP A 73 -6.67 -11.83 28.02
C ASP A 73 -8.11 -11.72 27.48
N THR A 74 -8.98 -12.60 27.97
CA THR A 74 -10.38 -12.70 27.54
C THR A 74 -11.24 -11.52 28.00
N THR A 75 -10.72 -10.68 28.90
CA THR A 75 -11.38 -9.45 29.36
C THR A 75 -10.99 -8.23 28.54
N ALA A 76 -9.96 -8.34 27.70
CA ALA A 76 -9.52 -7.25 26.84
C ALA A 76 -10.61 -6.87 25.82
N THR A 77 -10.67 -5.58 25.53
CA THR A 77 -11.56 -5.00 24.51
C THR A 77 -10.80 -4.50 23.28
N SER A 78 -9.51 -4.80 23.24
CA SER A 78 -8.67 -4.55 22.08
C SER A 78 -7.57 -5.60 21.97
N SER A 79 -7.14 -5.83 20.74
CA SER A 79 -6.04 -6.74 20.39
C SER A 79 -5.19 -6.14 19.30
N THR A 80 -3.93 -6.54 19.23
CA THR A 80 -3.06 -6.24 18.10
C THR A 80 -3.00 -7.46 17.19
N VAL A 81 -3.25 -7.26 15.90
CA VAL A 81 -3.12 -8.30 14.88
C VAL A 81 -2.04 -7.88 13.89
N THR A 82 -1.06 -8.74 13.65
CA THR A 82 -0.03 -8.49 12.64
C THR A 82 -0.45 -9.11 11.31
N ILE A 83 -0.60 -8.27 10.28
CA ILE A 83 -0.73 -8.72 8.89
C ILE A 83 0.68 -9.10 8.40
N PRO A 84 0.90 -10.38 8.03
CA PRO A 84 2.22 -10.87 7.66
C PRO A 84 2.69 -10.28 6.32
N ALA A 85 4.00 -10.19 6.12
CA ALA A 85 4.60 -9.81 4.84
C ALA A 85 4.28 -10.81 3.72
N GLY A 86 4.53 -10.41 2.48
CA GLY A 86 4.58 -11.33 1.34
C GLY A 86 3.22 -11.80 0.81
N LEU A 87 2.12 -11.20 1.26
CA LEU A 87 0.82 -11.39 0.60
C LEU A 87 0.88 -10.86 -0.84
N ALA A 88 0.31 -11.62 -1.78
CA ALA A 88 0.17 -11.21 -3.17
C ALA A 88 -0.82 -10.03 -3.30
N VAL A 89 -0.76 -9.31 -4.42
CA VAL A 89 -1.76 -8.29 -4.76
C VAL A 89 -3.15 -8.93 -4.77
N GLY A 90 -4.08 -8.35 -4.04
CA GLY A 90 -5.42 -8.91 -3.87
C GLY A 90 -6.16 -8.36 -2.65
N THR A 91 -7.33 -8.94 -2.41
CA THR A 91 -8.19 -8.62 -1.27
C THR A 91 -8.30 -9.82 -0.35
N TYR A 92 -8.22 -9.55 0.96
CA TYR A 92 -8.24 -10.52 2.03
C TYR A 92 -9.29 -10.13 3.07
N SER A 93 -9.79 -11.14 3.78
CA SER A 93 -10.76 -10.95 4.86
C SER A 93 -10.13 -11.36 6.19
N LEU A 94 -10.04 -10.41 7.12
CA LEU A 94 -9.60 -10.65 8.48
C LEU A 94 -10.81 -10.83 9.39
N TYR A 95 -10.98 -12.04 9.91
CA TYR A 95 -11.99 -12.37 10.92
C TYR A 95 -11.36 -12.40 12.31
N VAL A 96 -12.14 -12.02 13.30
CA VAL A 96 -11.76 -12.02 14.71
C VAL A 96 -12.90 -12.63 15.51
N PHE A 97 -12.57 -13.57 16.39
CA PHE A 97 -13.54 -14.36 17.14
C PHE A 97 -12.94 -14.80 18.48
N ALA A 98 -13.80 -15.11 19.44
CA ALA A 98 -13.38 -15.71 20.69
C ALA A 98 -13.33 -17.24 20.52
N GLU A 99 -12.36 -17.87 21.18
CA GLU A 99 -12.20 -19.32 21.17
C GLU A 99 -12.00 -19.86 22.58
N ASP A 100 -12.64 -20.99 22.86
CA ASP A 100 -12.25 -21.91 23.91
C ASP A 100 -11.23 -22.89 23.31
N VAL A 101 -9.95 -22.60 23.51
CA VAL A 101 -8.85 -23.53 23.23
C VAL A 101 -8.57 -24.32 24.50
N ASN A 102 -9.09 -25.54 24.57
CA ASN A 102 -8.92 -26.41 25.73
C ASN A 102 -7.79 -27.45 25.54
N THR A 103 -7.26 -28.02 26.63
CA THR A 103 -6.14 -29.00 26.58
C THR A 103 -6.61 -30.46 26.52
N GLY A 104 -7.92 -30.70 26.54
CA GLY A 104 -8.50 -32.05 26.49
C GLY A 104 -8.72 -32.57 25.06
N ASN A 105 -9.08 -33.85 24.93
CA ASN A 105 -9.56 -34.44 23.67
C ASN A 105 -11.01 -34.02 23.33
N LEU A 106 -11.45 -32.87 23.84
CA LEU A 106 -12.77 -32.32 23.60
C LEU A 106 -12.75 -31.44 22.34
N THR A 107 -13.92 -31.23 21.76
CA THR A 107 -14.13 -30.24 20.70
C THR A 107 -13.86 -28.83 21.26
N ASP A 108 -13.14 -27.98 20.51
CA ASP A 108 -13.02 -26.55 20.82
C ASP A 108 -14.27 -25.81 20.31
N TYR A 109 -14.66 -24.73 20.96
CA TYR A 109 -15.73 -23.86 20.47
C TYR A 109 -15.19 -22.49 20.07
N ALA A 110 -15.79 -21.89 19.06
CA ALA A 110 -15.54 -20.53 18.64
C ALA A 110 -16.86 -19.78 18.45
N THR A 111 -16.87 -18.47 18.68
CA THR A 111 -18.01 -17.65 18.28
C THR A 111 -18.18 -17.69 16.77
N ALA A 112 -19.41 -17.46 16.29
CA ALA A 112 -19.67 -17.20 14.87
C ALA A 112 -18.73 -16.13 14.29
N LEU A 113 -18.34 -16.29 13.02
CA LEU A 113 -17.52 -15.28 12.33
C LEU A 113 -18.34 -14.00 12.13
N GLY A 114 -17.85 -12.89 12.67
CA GLY A 114 -18.42 -11.57 12.45
C GLY A 114 -18.11 -11.00 11.07
N THR A 115 -18.46 -9.73 10.86
CA THR A 115 -18.05 -8.98 9.67
C THR A 115 -16.53 -8.92 9.55
N ALA A 116 -16.00 -9.31 8.38
CA ALA A 116 -14.57 -9.25 8.13
C ALA A 116 -14.07 -7.80 8.03
N ILE A 117 -12.87 -7.56 8.56
CA ILE A 117 -12.08 -6.38 8.25
C ILE A 117 -11.40 -6.64 6.89
N SER A 118 -11.74 -5.84 5.88
CA SER A 118 -11.12 -5.98 4.55
C SER A 118 -9.68 -5.47 4.56
N ILE A 119 -8.76 -6.30 4.07
CA ILE A 119 -7.35 -5.95 3.84
C ILE A 119 -7.08 -6.01 2.34
N ASN A 120 -6.46 -4.95 1.80
CA ASN A 120 -6.19 -4.79 0.39
C ASN A 120 -4.68 -4.64 0.21
N VAL A 121 -4.08 -5.50 -0.61
CA VAL A 121 -2.70 -5.36 -1.06
C VAL A 121 -2.75 -4.90 -2.50
N ASN A 122 -2.31 -3.66 -2.74
CA ASN A 122 -2.28 -3.04 -4.06
C ASN A 122 -0.92 -3.27 -4.72
N ALA A 123 -0.88 -3.25 -6.05
CA ALA A 123 0.40 -3.24 -6.76
C ALA A 123 1.24 -2.02 -6.36
N ALA A 124 2.56 -2.18 -6.36
CA ALA A 124 3.46 -1.03 -6.26
C ALA A 124 3.26 -0.12 -7.48
N PRO A 125 3.29 1.22 -7.30
CA PRO A 125 3.19 2.14 -8.42
C PRO A 125 4.34 1.91 -9.39
N SER A 126 4.04 1.94 -10.69
CA SER A 126 5.06 1.91 -11.73
C SER A 126 5.84 3.22 -11.71
N THR A 127 7.17 3.13 -11.77
CA THR A 127 8.03 4.30 -11.94
C THR A 127 8.69 4.28 -13.32
N TYR A 128 8.87 5.46 -13.88
CA TYR A 128 9.49 5.66 -15.19
C TYR A 128 10.64 6.66 -15.07
N ALA A 129 11.70 6.45 -15.84
CA ALA A 129 12.88 7.31 -15.80
C ALA A 129 12.63 8.61 -16.58
N VAL A 130 13.08 9.72 -16.01
CA VAL A 130 13.23 11.02 -16.67
C VAL A 130 14.72 11.29 -16.80
N THR A 131 15.18 11.51 -18.03
CA THR A 131 16.55 11.95 -18.32
C THR A 131 16.51 13.38 -18.84
N VAL A 132 17.22 14.27 -18.15
CA VAL A 132 17.31 15.69 -18.50
C VAL A 132 18.74 16.01 -18.90
N ASN A 133 18.95 16.39 -20.16
CA ASN A 133 20.25 16.82 -20.67
C ASN A 133 20.33 18.35 -20.65
N ASN A 134 21.46 18.90 -20.17
CA ASN A 134 21.69 20.33 -19.96
C ASN A 134 20.63 20.98 -19.04
N GLY A 135 20.26 20.27 -17.99
CA GLY A 135 19.31 20.76 -17.01
C GLY A 135 19.19 19.83 -15.80
N THR A 136 18.19 20.09 -14.99
CA THR A 136 17.88 19.36 -13.76
C THR A 136 16.44 18.85 -13.77
N GLY A 137 16.17 17.82 -12.96
CA GLY A 137 14.86 17.17 -12.86
C GLY A 137 14.84 15.71 -13.33
N ASP A 138 16.03 15.09 -13.46
CA ASP A 138 16.19 13.67 -13.73
C ASP A 138 15.83 12.81 -12.51
N GLY A 139 15.47 11.56 -12.77
CA GLY A 139 15.13 10.59 -11.73
C GLY A 139 14.06 9.59 -12.15
N ASN A 140 13.61 8.77 -11.20
CA ASN A 140 12.48 7.86 -11.39
C ASN A 140 11.24 8.44 -10.72
N TYR A 141 10.16 8.60 -11.48
CA TYR A 141 8.91 9.19 -11.02
C TYR A 141 7.75 8.22 -11.24
N GLU A 142 6.81 8.19 -10.30
CA GLU A 142 5.57 7.44 -10.46
C GLU A 142 4.76 7.96 -11.65
N GLU A 143 4.01 7.09 -12.31
CA GLU A 143 3.02 7.52 -13.31
C GLU A 143 2.08 8.58 -12.72
N ASN A 144 1.78 9.62 -13.50
CA ASN A 144 0.96 10.76 -13.10
C ASN A 144 1.55 11.70 -12.03
N ALA A 145 2.75 11.42 -11.51
CA ALA A 145 3.46 12.38 -10.66
C ALA A 145 3.81 13.66 -11.45
N THR A 146 3.89 14.79 -10.77
CA THR A 146 4.36 16.04 -11.37
C THR A 146 5.89 16.11 -11.34
N VAL A 147 6.50 16.28 -12.52
CA VAL A 147 7.95 16.41 -12.67
C VAL A 147 8.28 17.82 -13.13
N THR A 148 9.19 18.49 -12.43
CA THR A 148 9.69 19.82 -12.81
C THR A 148 11.08 19.70 -13.39
N ILE A 149 11.26 20.23 -14.60
CA ILE A 149 12.55 20.34 -15.27
C ILE A 149 12.98 21.81 -15.34
N THR A 150 14.28 22.06 -15.19
CA THR A 150 14.87 23.41 -15.31
C THR A 150 16.14 23.34 -16.14
N ALA A 151 16.22 24.15 -17.18
CA ALA A 151 17.38 24.22 -18.05
C ALA A 151 18.56 24.84 -17.31
N ASP A 152 19.77 24.36 -17.59
CA ASP A 152 20.98 24.97 -17.07
C ASP A 152 21.14 26.40 -17.60
N ALA A 153 22.02 27.17 -16.97
CA ALA A 153 22.34 28.51 -17.44
C ALA A 153 22.82 28.48 -18.90
N ALA A 154 22.25 29.33 -19.74
CA ALA A 154 22.64 29.44 -21.14
C ALA A 154 24.13 29.87 -21.24
N PRO A 155 24.89 29.32 -22.21
CA PRO A 155 26.22 29.82 -22.52
C PRO A 155 26.21 31.31 -22.88
N SER A 156 27.36 31.98 -22.74
CA SER A 156 27.47 33.41 -23.05
C SER A 156 27.08 33.73 -24.51
N GLY A 157 26.23 34.74 -24.69
CA GLY A 157 25.71 35.17 -26.00
C GLY A 157 24.56 34.30 -26.54
N GLN A 158 23.95 33.47 -25.69
CA GLN A 158 22.82 32.62 -26.02
C GLN A 158 21.69 32.76 -24.98
N HIS A 159 20.48 32.38 -25.39
CA HIS A 159 19.35 32.18 -24.50
C HIS A 159 18.74 30.79 -24.69
N PHE A 160 17.99 30.34 -23.70
CA PHE A 160 17.22 29.09 -23.78
C PHE A 160 16.21 29.18 -24.93
N LYS A 161 16.25 28.19 -25.82
CA LYS A 161 15.35 28.08 -26.97
C LYS A 161 14.15 27.20 -26.63
N GLU A 162 14.39 25.91 -26.43
CA GLU A 162 13.36 24.93 -26.11
C GLU A 162 13.92 23.63 -25.51
N TRP A 163 13.02 22.86 -24.89
CA TRP A 163 13.18 21.45 -24.55
C TRP A 163 12.83 20.59 -25.77
N THR A 164 13.83 19.94 -26.35
CA THR A 164 13.61 18.90 -27.38
C THR A 164 13.23 17.57 -26.72
N GLY A 165 12.46 16.72 -27.40
CA GLY A 165 11.92 15.47 -26.85
C GLY A 165 10.66 15.64 -25.98
N ALA A 166 10.17 16.88 -25.84
CA ALA A 166 9.05 17.22 -24.95
C ALA A 166 7.68 17.36 -25.65
N ASP A 167 7.57 17.04 -26.94
CA ASP A 167 6.37 17.34 -27.73
C ASP A 167 5.11 16.56 -27.30
N SER A 168 5.28 15.38 -26.70
CA SER A 168 4.19 14.55 -26.18
C SER A 168 3.91 14.76 -24.68
N LEU A 169 4.66 15.64 -24.01
CA LEU A 169 4.50 15.87 -22.58
C LEU A 169 3.28 16.74 -22.29
N ASN A 170 2.53 16.34 -21.27
CA ASN A 170 1.42 17.13 -20.75
C ASN A 170 1.94 18.10 -19.69
N PHE A 171 2.21 19.34 -20.10
CA PHE A 171 2.67 20.39 -19.19
C PHE A 171 1.54 20.92 -18.29
N THR A 172 1.77 20.88 -16.98
CA THR A 172 0.89 21.47 -15.96
C THR A 172 1.30 22.90 -15.59
N SER A 173 2.54 23.29 -15.90
CA SER A 173 3.06 24.66 -15.77
C SER A 173 4.19 24.90 -16.78
N GLY A 174 4.26 26.10 -17.35
CA GLY A 174 5.20 26.40 -18.43
C GLY A 174 4.88 25.63 -19.71
N SER A 175 5.89 25.43 -20.54
CA SER A 175 5.80 24.68 -21.80
C SER A 175 7.21 24.25 -22.22
N LYS A 176 7.32 23.56 -23.37
CA LYS A 176 8.63 23.23 -23.94
C LYS A 176 9.53 24.45 -24.22
N THR A 177 8.98 25.66 -24.35
CA THR A 177 9.76 26.90 -24.54
C THR A 177 9.92 27.71 -23.24
N SER A 178 9.66 27.10 -22.07
CA SER A 178 9.91 27.70 -20.76
C SER A 178 11.19 27.13 -20.15
N THR A 179 12.06 27.99 -19.62
CA THR A 179 13.31 27.59 -18.95
C THR A 179 13.06 26.60 -17.80
N THR A 180 11.99 26.84 -17.04
CA THR A 180 11.42 25.89 -16.07
C THR A 180 10.03 25.49 -16.52
N ALA A 181 9.76 24.19 -16.53
CA ALA A 181 8.46 23.64 -16.90
C ALA A 181 8.13 22.44 -16.00
N THR A 182 6.84 22.20 -15.77
CA THR A 182 6.34 21.06 -15.01
C THR A 182 5.39 20.26 -15.88
N PHE A 183 5.54 18.93 -15.90
CA PHE A 183 4.67 18.03 -16.66
C PHE A 183 4.18 16.87 -15.80
N THR A 184 3.10 16.21 -16.25
CA THR A 184 2.60 14.97 -15.66
C THR A 184 3.36 13.79 -16.24
N MET A 185 3.97 12.96 -15.39
CA MET A 185 4.78 11.81 -15.79
C MET A 185 3.93 10.79 -16.56
N PRO A 186 4.26 10.48 -17.83
CA PRO A 186 3.51 9.49 -18.61
C PRO A 186 3.89 8.05 -18.21
N ALA A 187 3.16 7.08 -18.75
CA ALA A 187 3.41 5.66 -18.57
C ALA A 187 4.61 5.13 -19.40
N ASN A 188 5.66 5.92 -19.56
CA ASN A 188 6.88 5.57 -20.30
C ASN A 188 8.06 6.46 -19.87
N ALA A 189 9.28 6.04 -20.20
CA ALA A 189 10.47 6.87 -19.98
C ALA A 189 10.41 8.17 -20.80
N VAL A 190 10.94 9.26 -20.23
CA VAL A 190 10.99 10.60 -20.84
C VAL A 190 12.45 11.02 -20.96
N GLU A 191 12.85 11.47 -22.14
CA GLU A 191 14.16 12.09 -22.36
C GLU A 191 13.96 13.48 -22.96
N VAL A 192 14.49 14.49 -22.30
CA VAL A 192 14.41 15.89 -22.74
C VAL A 192 15.78 16.54 -22.72
N THR A 193 16.03 17.42 -23.69
CA THR A 193 17.30 18.15 -23.79
C THR A 193 17.04 19.65 -23.92
N ALA A 194 17.61 20.44 -23.02
CA ALA A 194 17.60 21.89 -23.15
C ALA A 194 18.50 22.32 -24.29
N THR A 195 17.95 23.12 -25.21
CA THR A 195 18.67 23.69 -26.34
C THR A 195 18.71 25.21 -26.22
N TYR A 196 19.76 25.81 -26.77
CA TYR A 196 20.05 27.22 -26.69
C TYR A 196 20.30 27.78 -28.09
N GLU A 197 19.97 29.04 -28.31
CA GLU A 197 20.24 29.74 -29.57
C GLU A 197 20.92 31.08 -29.34
N ASN A 198 21.66 31.54 -30.34
CA ASN A 198 22.40 32.78 -30.25
C ASN A 198 21.45 33.96 -30.13
N ASP A 199 21.79 34.90 -29.26
CA ASP A 199 21.13 36.19 -29.22
C ASP A 199 21.35 36.90 -30.57
N THR A 200 20.28 37.46 -31.16
CA THR A 200 20.43 38.28 -32.36
C THR A 200 21.31 39.48 -32.04
N PRO A 201 22.40 39.73 -32.80
CA PRO A 201 23.20 40.93 -32.63
C PRO A 201 22.31 42.17 -32.81
N PRO A 202 22.52 43.24 -32.02
CA PRO A 202 21.81 44.49 -32.25
C PRO A 202 22.00 44.94 -33.69
N ALA A 203 20.92 45.38 -34.34
CA ALA A 203 20.98 45.91 -35.70
C ALA A 203 22.06 47.01 -35.78
N PRO A 204 22.89 47.04 -36.83
CA PRO A 204 23.91 48.06 -36.96
C PRO A 204 23.28 49.44 -36.95
N SER A 205 23.71 50.30 -36.03
CA SER A 205 23.33 51.71 -35.98
C SER A 205 23.83 52.40 -37.25
N THR A 206 22.92 52.97 -38.04
CA THR A 206 23.24 53.81 -39.22
C THR A 206 23.59 55.24 -38.82
#